data_AF-A0AAU3D428-F1
#
_entry.id   AF-A0AAU3D428-F1
#
_cell.length_a   1.000
_cell.length_b   1.000
_cell.length_c   1.000
_cell.angle_alpha   90.00
_cell.angle_beta   90.00
_cell.angle_gamma   90.00
#
_symmetry.space_group_name_H-M   'P 1'
#
loop_
_entity.id
_entity.type
_entity.pdbx_description
1 polymer ?
#
loop_
_entity_poly.entity_id
_entity_poly.type
_entity_poly.pdbx_seq_one_letter_code
_entity_poly.pdbx_strand_id
1 'polypeptide(L)'
;MPKKRKKDRKAPQKRTLVRTAPAQPADLELVDWDDAPEEDIDMPDALAERFPAPIDAVKAVQAGERVEWTGSIDGSTMRHRVLMTDDGTAAVEQAVFVGGPLEELLLCAWHQAGEQGRELLETGALAALDDLHTVVRPVLEAEIREVRPDYTAAVLQSFREEPEPHGPGMPVFGWRLLHPVGPDTTWEDTRDTAAWNSSQTMSGWLHYYDRVPELQRTGLASLLRKHGVPTVLCADCGQPITDRHPRWTGVWVTPDSESGPVCGDPYARRVAAEPLLGTFTDQDFGTPHRPAANT
;
A
#
# COMPACT_ATOMS: atom_id res chain seq x y z
N MET A 1 8.22 58.35 44.50
CA MET A 1 7.32 57.20 44.77
C MET A 1 8.14 55.95 45.09
N PRO A 2 7.64 55.04 45.96
CA PRO A 2 8.46 54.43 47.01
C PRO A 2 9.01 53.02 46.72
N LYS A 3 10.20 52.77 47.29
CA LYS A 3 10.81 51.55 47.88
C LYS A 3 10.05 50.20 47.77
N LYS A 4 10.79 49.14 47.40
CA LYS A 4 11.09 47.89 48.19
C LYS A 4 11.89 46.92 47.27
N ARG A 5 13.19 46.63 47.42
CA ARG A 5 14.00 45.95 48.46
C ARG A 5 13.65 44.46 48.68
N LYS A 6 14.64 43.60 48.34
CA LYS A 6 15.21 42.42 49.07
C LYS A 6 14.23 41.25 49.39
N LYS A 7 14.60 39.97 49.50
CA LYS A 7 15.86 39.27 49.79
C LYS A 7 15.57 37.75 49.71
N ASP A 8 16.62 36.94 49.50
CA ASP A 8 17.02 35.70 50.23
C ASP A 8 15.94 34.73 50.82
N ARG A 9 16.11 33.41 51.00
CA ARG A 9 17.10 32.34 50.72
C ARG A 9 16.71 31.22 51.71
N LYS A 10 16.59 29.95 51.25
CA LYS A 10 16.70 28.66 51.98
C LYS A 10 15.79 28.38 53.21
N ALA A 11 14.89 27.37 53.21
CA ALA A 11 15.06 25.90 53.34
C ALA A 11 14.69 25.40 54.79
N PRO A 12 14.74 24.10 55.15
CA PRO A 12 13.81 22.99 54.84
C PRO A 12 13.41 22.17 56.11
N GLN A 13 12.57 21.12 55.97
CA GLN A 13 12.47 19.84 56.76
C GLN A 13 10.99 19.40 56.91
N LYS A 14 10.60 18.12 57.10
CA LYS A 14 10.99 16.74 56.75
C LYS A 14 9.95 15.84 57.47
N ARG A 15 9.66 14.64 56.92
CA ARG A 15 8.88 13.49 57.45
C ARG A 15 7.35 13.63 57.30
N THR A 16 6.62 12.63 56.81
CA THR A 16 6.65 11.21 57.24
C THR A 16 6.28 10.24 56.09
N LEU A 17 6.97 9.10 56.01
CA LEU A 17 6.64 7.92 55.19
C LEU A 17 5.56 7.07 55.88
N VAL A 18 4.66 6.43 55.11
CA VAL A 18 4.31 4.98 55.16
C VAL A 18 3.14 4.66 54.20
N ARG A 19 3.46 3.87 53.14
CA ARG A 19 2.79 2.65 52.58
C ARG A 19 1.36 2.32 53.08
N THR A 20 0.35 1.82 52.33
CA THR A 20 0.20 1.25 50.96
C THR A 20 -1.31 1.03 50.66
N ALA A 21 -1.65 0.85 49.36
CA ALA A 21 -2.76 0.10 48.72
C ALA A 21 -3.83 0.95 47.98
N PRO A 22 -4.44 0.42 46.88
CA PRO A 22 -3.83 0.12 45.58
C PRO A 22 -4.52 0.87 44.42
N ALA A 23 -3.94 0.69 43.23
CA ALA A 23 -4.17 1.39 41.96
C ALA A 23 -5.64 1.60 41.52
N GLN A 24 -5.88 2.79 40.97
CA GLN A 24 -6.90 3.05 39.94
C GLN A 24 -6.21 3.67 38.71
N PRO A 25 -6.77 3.43 37.52
CA PRO A 25 -6.02 3.22 36.29
C PRO A 25 -5.37 4.51 35.79
N ALA A 26 -4.18 4.35 35.20
CA ALA A 26 -3.55 5.39 34.43
C ALA A 26 -4.51 5.82 33.31
N ASP A 27 -4.69 7.13 33.21
CA ASP A 27 -5.27 7.82 32.07
C ASP A 27 -4.80 7.14 30.78
N LEU A 28 -5.78 6.68 30.01
CA LEU A 28 -5.60 6.47 28.59
C LEU A 28 -5.31 7.84 28.00
N GLU A 29 -4.03 8.16 27.79
CA GLU A 29 -3.65 9.18 26.82
C GLU A 29 -4.28 8.75 25.50
N LEU A 30 -5.32 9.50 25.12
CA LEU A 30 -5.90 9.49 23.80
C LEU A 30 -4.74 9.78 22.84
N VAL A 31 -4.24 8.72 22.20
CA VAL A 31 -3.36 8.83 21.04
C VAL A 31 -4.10 9.74 20.06
N ASP A 32 -3.46 10.87 19.75
CA ASP A 32 -3.94 11.82 18.77
C ASP A 32 -3.87 11.13 17.40
N TRP A 33 -5.03 10.76 16.86
CA TRP A 33 -5.14 10.07 15.57
C TRP A 33 -5.06 11.06 14.38
N ASP A 34 -4.68 12.31 14.63
CA ASP A 34 -4.55 13.37 13.63
C ASP A 34 -3.12 13.55 13.06
N ASP A 35 -2.14 12.73 13.45
CA ASP A 35 -0.87 12.64 12.73
C ASP A 35 -1.09 11.86 11.43
N ALA A 36 -1.57 12.55 10.39
CA ALA A 36 -1.44 12.10 9.02
C ALA A 36 0.02 11.71 8.76
N PRO A 37 0.31 10.62 8.03
CA PRO A 37 1.69 10.26 7.72
C PRO A 37 2.36 11.46 7.05
N GLU A 38 3.49 11.90 7.61
CA GLU A 38 4.23 13.07 7.17
C GLU A 38 4.43 13.00 5.64
N GLU A 39 3.66 13.81 4.91
CA GLU A 39 3.94 14.16 3.53
C GLU A 39 5.35 14.79 3.51
N ASP A 40 6.23 14.29 2.63
CA ASP A 40 7.57 14.81 2.32
C ASP A 40 8.80 14.36 3.15
N ILE A 41 8.86 13.16 3.73
CA ILE A 41 10.18 12.58 4.08
C ILE A 41 10.71 11.74 2.90
N ASP A 42 11.69 12.29 2.17
CA ASP A 42 12.47 11.53 1.19
C ASP A 42 13.14 10.35 1.92
N MET A 43 12.88 9.12 1.46
CA MET A 43 13.37 7.90 2.10
C MET A 43 14.86 7.95 2.50
N PRO A 44 15.79 8.45 1.64
CA PRO A 44 17.20 8.55 1.99
C PRO A 44 17.41 9.43 3.23
N ASP A 45 16.70 10.54 3.36
CA ASP A 45 16.84 11.46 4.49
C ASP A 45 16.37 10.81 5.80
N ALA A 46 15.25 10.07 5.76
CA ALA A 46 14.71 9.36 6.93
C ALA A 46 15.70 8.35 7.52
N LEU A 47 16.30 7.52 6.66
CA LEU A 47 17.22 6.47 7.08
C LEU A 47 18.62 7.05 7.35
N ALA A 48 19.08 8.02 6.55
CA ALA A 48 20.39 8.64 6.70
C ALA A 48 20.52 9.48 7.97
N GLU A 49 19.43 10.09 8.47
CA GLU A 49 19.46 10.85 9.73
C GLU A 49 19.90 9.98 10.90
N ARG A 50 19.49 8.70 10.90
CA ARG A 50 19.80 7.75 11.96
C ARG A 50 20.99 6.85 11.65
N PHE A 51 21.16 6.46 10.40
CA PHE A 51 22.19 5.55 9.92
C PHE A 51 22.89 6.18 8.71
N PRO A 52 24.05 6.83 8.88
CA PRO A 52 24.72 7.55 7.79
C PRO A 52 24.98 6.72 6.52
N ALA A 53 25.11 5.39 6.66
CA ALA A 53 25.18 4.45 5.56
C ALA A 53 24.41 3.15 5.87
N PRO A 54 23.96 2.39 4.85
CA PRO A 54 23.33 1.09 5.02
C PRO A 54 24.12 0.12 5.93
N ILE A 55 25.45 0.12 5.84
CA ILE A 55 26.30 -0.75 6.66
C ILE A 55 26.19 -0.46 8.17
N ASP A 56 25.84 0.77 8.56
CA ASP A 56 25.61 1.11 9.97
C ASP A 56 24.25 0.61 10.46
N ALA A 57 23.24 0.59 9.58
CA ALA A 57 21.95 -0.03 9.85
C ALA A 57 22.04 -1.55 9.97
N VAL A 58 22.95 -2.22 9.24
CA VAL A 58 23.16 -3.68 9.36
C VAL A 58 23.50 -4.09 10.78
N LYS A 59 24.30 -3.30 11.52
CA LYS A 59 24.64 -3.60 12.92
C LYS A 59 23.41 -3.55 13.82
N ALA A 60 22.48 -2.62 13.57
CA ALA A 60 21.23 -2.54 14.32
C ALA A 60 20.32 -3.75 14.00
N VAL A 61 20.23 -4.15 12.74
CA VAL A 61 19.49 -5.36 12.34
C VAL A 61 20.08 -6.62 12.98
N GLN A 62 21.41 -6.75 13.00
CA GLN A 62 22.11 -7.85 13.70
C GLN A 62 21.83 -7.88 15.20
N ALA A 63 21.53 -6.72 15.81
CA ALA A 63 21.14 -6.62 17.21
C ALA A 63 19.64 -6.91 17.44
N GLY A 64 18.89 -7.28 16.40
CA GLY A 64 17.47 -7.60 16.46
C GLY A 64 16.54 -6.41 16.25
N GLU A 65 17.07 -5.27 15.79
CA GLU A 65 16.27 -4.09 15.50
C GLU A 65 15.65 -4.16 14.10
N ARG A 66 14.42 -3.67 13.94
CA ARG A 66 13.83 -3.45 12.62
C ARG A 66 14.25 -2.08 12.10
N VAL A 67 15.01 -2.05 11.00
CA VAL A 67 15.37 -0.81 10.30
C VAL A 67 14.60 -0.76 8.98
N GLU A 68 13.61 0.12 8.94
CA GLU A 68 12.64 0.20 7.86
C GLU A 68 12.11 1.63 7.71
N TRP A 69 11.93 2.05 6.46
CA TRP A 69 11.11 3.18 6.05
C TRP A 69 9.94 2.64 5.23
N THR A 70 8.76 3.22 5.45
CA THR A 70 7.56 2.98 4.67
C THR A 70 6.96 4.33 4.29
N GLY A 71 6.58 4.49 3.03
CA GLY A 71 5.94 5.71 2.53
C GLY A 71 5.00 5.41 1.37
N SER A 72 4.27 6.42 0.91
CA SER A 72 3.36 6.30 -0.24
C SER A 72 3.89 7.14 -1.40
N ILE A 73 3.97 6.54 -2.59
CA ILE A 73 4.35 7.21 -3.83
C ILE A 73 3.24 6.98 -4.84
N ASP A 74 2.61 8.07 -5.29
CA ASP A 74 1.55 8.05 -6.30
C ASP A 74 0.44 7.01 -6.01
N GLY A 75 0.09 6.84 -4.73
CA GLY A 75 -0.97 5.96 -4.26
C GLY A 75 -0.56 4.51 -3.98
N SER A 76 0.66 4.10 -4.27
CA SER A 76 1.19 2.78 -3.84
C SER A 76 2.13 2.94 -2.67
N THR A 77 1.97 2.07 -1.68
CA THR A 77 2.92 1.96 -0.58
C THR A 77 4.25 1.42 -1.09
N MET A 78 5.33 2.01 -0.61
CA MET A 78 6.70 1.57 -0.82
C MET A 78 7.38 1.34 0.53
N ARG A 79 8.35 0.42 0.54
CA ARG A 79 9.16 0.13 1.72
C ARG A 79 10.62 0.01 1.34
N HIS A 80 11.48 0.61 2.17
CA HIS A 80 12.91 0.35 2.16
C HIS A 80 13.31 -0.23 3.51
N ARG A 81 13.84 -1.45 3.54
CA ARG A 81 14.24 -2.09 4.81
C ARG A 81 15.58 -2.78 4.69
N VAL A 82 16.34 -2.78 5.77
CA VAL A 82 17.59 -3.54 5.87
C VAL A 82 17.28 -4.95 6.34
N LEU A 83 17.76 -5.95 5.61
CA LEU A 83 17.53 -7.37 5.85
C LEU A 83 18.86 -8.12 6.00
N MET A 84 18.80 -9.18 6.79
CA MET A 84 19.79 -10.25 6.79
C MET A 84 19.20 -11.43 6.02
N THR A 85 19.90 -11.89 4.99
CA THR A 85 19.53 -13.11 4.25
C THR A 85 20.00 -14.35 5.01
N ASP A 86 19.45 -15.52 4.64
CA ASP A 86 19.75 -16.80 5.30
C ASP A 86 21.24 -17.19 5.24
N ASP A 87 21.96 -16.71 4.21
CA ASP A 87 23.41 -16.91 4.06
C ASP A 87 24.26 -15.91 4.86
N GLY A 88 23.62 -15.05 5.65
CA GLY A 88 24.28 -14.05 6.48
C GLY A 88 24.74 -12.80 5.73
N THR A 89 24.40 -12.66 4.44
CA THR A 89 24.63 -11.41 3.72
C THR A 89 23.58 -10.36 4.09
N ALA A 90 23.96 -9.09 3.97
CA ALA A 90 23.06 -7.98 4.24
C ALA A 90 22.59 -7.37 2.93
N ALA A 91 21.32 -7.01 2.86
CA ALA A 91 20.74 -6.33 1.72
C ALA A 91 19.78 -5.24 2.17
N VAL A 92 19.62 -4.20 1.34
CA VAL A 92 18.47 -3.30 1.43
C VAL A 92 17.42 -3.78 0.45
N GLU A 93 16.23 -4.10 0.97
CA GLU A 93 15.06 -4.34 0.15
C GLU A 93 14.41 -3.02 -0.23
N GLN A 94 14.22 -2.79 -1.52
CA GLN A 94 13.27 -1.81 -2.05
C GLN A 94 12.04 -2.58 -2.52
N ALA A 95 10.90 -2.38 -1.86
CA ALA A 95 9.63 -3.02 -2.18
C ALA A 95 8.58 -1.99 -2.58
N VAL A 96 7.76 -2.35 -3.56
CA VAL A 96 6.55 -1.64 -3.96
C VAL A 96 5.40 -2.61 -3.79
N PHE A 97 4.38 -2.19 -3.06
CA PHE A 97 3.20 -2.99 -2.82
C PHE A 97 2.14 -2.73 -3.89
N VAL A 98 1.37 -3.77 -4.18
CA VAL A 98 0.13 -3.63 -4.93
C VAL A 98 -0.79 -2.69 -4.16
N GLY A 99 -1.34 -1.68 -4.83
CA GLY A 99 -2.25 -0.71 -4.22
C GLY A 99 -3.48 -0.45 -5.08
N GLY A 100 -4.37 0.39 -4.56
CA GLY A 100 -5.51 0.93 -5.30
C GLY A 100 -6.39 -0.16 -5.95
N PRO A 101 -6.80 -0.01 -7.21
CA PRO A 101 -7.73 -0.91 -7.89
C PRO A 101 -7.23 -2.34 -8.04
N LEU A 102 -5.91 -2.53 -8.18
CA LEU A 102 -5.36 -3.87 -8.30
C LEU A 102 -5.46 -4.60 -6.96
N GLU A 103 -5.13 -3.92 -5.85
CA GLU A 103 -5.30 -4.45 -4.50
C GLU A 103 -6.76 -4.80 -4.22
N GLU A 104 -7.66 -3.87 -4.55
CA GLU A 104 -9.10 -4.01 -4.45
C GLU A 104 -9.64 -5.24 -5.20
N LEU A 105 -9.19 -5.46 -6.44
CA LEU A 105 -9.57 -6.64 -7.24
C LEU A 105 -9.05 -7.93 -6.63
N LEU A 106 -7.79 -7.95 -6.19
CA LEU A 106 -7.20 -9.10 -5.52
C LEU A 106 -7.93 -9.41 -4.21
N LEU A 107 -8.32 -8.39 -3.44
CA LEU A 107 -9.07 -8.53 -2.20
C LEU A 107 -10.42 -9.20 -2.43
N CYS A 108 -11.19 -8.71 -3.39
CA CYS A 108 -12.47 -9.34 -3.70
C CYS A 108 -12.30 -10.76 -4.26
N ALA A 109 -11.30 -10.97 -5.12
CA ALA A 109 -10.95 -12.31 -5.61
C ALA A 109 -10.57 -13.27 -4.46
N TRP A 110 -9.84 -12.78 -3.45
CA TRP A 110 -9.45 -13.54 -2.25
C TRP A 110 -10.63 -14.03 -1.45
N HIS A 111 -11.61 -13.16 -1.24
CA HIS A 111 -12.84 -13.55 -0.58
C HIS A 111 -13.71 -14.45 -1.46
N GLN A 112 -13.73 -14.25 -2.77
CA GLN A 112 -14.46 -15.12 -3.70
C GLN A 112 -13.90 -16.54 -3.75
N ALA A 113 -12.58 -16.69 -3.77
CA ALA A 113 -11.91 -17.99 -3.83
C ALA A 113 -12.19 -18.87 -2.60
N GLY A 114 -12.36 -18.25 -1.43
CA GLY A 114 -12.59 -18.96 -0.17
C GLY A 114 -11.38 -19.81 0.26
N GLU A 115 -11.48 -20.48 1.41
CA GLU A 115 -10.34 -21.22 2.00
C GLU A 115 -9.71 -22.23 1.04
N GLN A 116 -10.53 -22.91 0.23
CA GLN A 116 -10.07 -23.95 -0.70
C GLN A 116 -9.39 -23.39 -1.96
N GLY A 117 -9.68 -22.15 -2.34
CA GLY A 117 -9.14 -21.52 -3.56
C GLY A 117 -7.99 -20.55 -3.33
N ARG A 118 -7.70 -20.20 -2.06
CA ARG A 118 -6.70 -19.18 -1.71
C ARG A 118 -5.29 -19.51 -2.16
N GLU A 119 -4.82 -20.74 -2.01
CA GLU A 119 -3.48 -21.14 -2.44
C GLU A 119 -3.28 -20.97 -3.97
N LEU A 120 -4.30 -21.34 -4.75
CA LEU A 120 -4.30 -21.13 -6.19
C LEU A 120 -4.32 -19.65 -6.54
N LEU A 121 -5.08 -18.85 -5.78
CA LEU A 121 -5.13 -17.41 -5.98
C LEU A 121 -3.80 -16.72 -5.64
N GLU A 122 -3.10 -17.13 -4.59
CA GLU A 122 -1.74 -16.62 -4.29
C GLU A 122 -0.80 -16.88 -5.46
N THR A 123 -0.80 -18.12 -5.95
CA THR A 123 0.03 -18.53 -7.10
C THR A 123 -0.32 -17.71 -8.34
N GLY A 124 -1.62 -17.52 -8.60
CA GLY A 124 -2.12 -16.73 -9.71
C GLY A 124 -1.77 -15.24 -9.61
N ALA A 125 -1.87 -14.65 -8.42
CA ALA A 125 -1.52 -13.26 -8.18
C ALA A 125 -0.02 -13.01 -8.44
N LEU A 126 0.86 -13.86 -7.92
CA LEU A 126 2.30 -13.76 -8.17
C LEU A 126 2.65 -13.92 -9.65
N ALA A 127 2.05 -14.90 -10.33
CA ALA A 127 2.27 -15.09 -11.77
C ALA A 127 1.75 -13.92 -12.62
N ALA A 128 0.62 -13.31 -12.23
CA ALA A 128 0.11 -12.10 -12.87
C ALA A 128 1.06 -10.91 -12.67
N LEU A 129 1.63 -10.77 -11.47
CA LEU A 129 2.64 -9.75 -11.18
C LEU A 129 3.94 -9.96 -11.98
N ASP A 130 4.39 -11.19 -12.18
CA ASP A 130 5.58 -11.48 -13.01
C ASP A 130 5.34 -11.12 -14.49
N ASP A 131 4.18 -11.50 -15.03
CA ASP A 131 3.79 -11.14 -16.40
C ASP A 131 3.63 -9.62 -16.56
N LEU A 132 3.01 -8.95 -15.57
CA LEU A 132 2.86 -7.50 -15.58
C LEU A 132 4.22 -6.80 -15.54
N HIS A 133 5.14 -7.29 -14.72
CA HIS A 133 6.50 -6.72 -14.66
C HIS A 133 7.22 -6.86 -16.00
N THR A 134 7.04 -8.00 -16.67
CA THR A 134 7.67 -8.29 -17.97
C THR A 134 7.27 -7.27 -19.04
N VAL A 135 6.03 -6.78 -19.02
CA VAL A 135 5.54 -5.78 -19.98
C VAL A 135 5.81 -4.33 -19.54
N VAL A 136 5.77 -4.05 -18.24
CA VAL A 136 6.00 -2.69 -17.68
C VAL A 136 7.47 -2.29 -17.70
N ARG A 137 8.37 -3.19 -17.30
CA ARG A 137 9.82 -2.92 -17.18
C ARG A 137 10.43 -2.26 -18.42
N PRO A 138 10.26 -2.78 -19.66
CA PRO A 138 10.87 -2.16 -20.84
C PRO A 138 10.33 -0.76 -21.14
N VAL A 139 9.09 -0.45 -20.76
CA VAL A 139 8.50 0.89 -20.96
C VAL A 139 9.13 1.88 -19.98
N LEU A 140 9.24 1.52 -18.70
CA LEU A 140 9.91 2.33 -17.68
C LEU A 140 11.39 2.54 -18.03
N GLU A 141 12.08 1.49 -18.48
CA GLU A 141 13.47 1.58 -18.93
C GLU A 141 13.63 2.58 -20.07
N ALA A 142 12.75 2.52 -21.08
CA ALA A 142 12.79 3.44 -22.22
C ALA A 142 12.59 4.90 -21.79
N GLU A 143 11.61 5.18 -20.91
CA GLU A 143 11.37 6.52 -20.35
C GLU A 143 12.59 7.05 -19.60
N ILE A 144 13.16 6.23 -18.70
CA ILE A 144 14.30 6.63 -17.90
C ILE A 144 15.53 6.87 -18.79
N ARG A 145 15.69 6.10 -19.88
CA ARG A 145 16.77 6.29 -20.86
C ARG A 145 16.70 7.60 -21.63
N GLU A 146 15.54 8.27 -21.69
CA GLU A 146 15.44 9.62 -22.28
C GLU A 146 16.28 10.64 -21.50
N VAL A 147 16.47 10.43 -20.19
CA VAL A 147 17.26 11.30 -19.31
C VAL A 147 18.56 10.65 -18.81
N ARG A 148 18.64 9.31 -18.81
CA ARG A 148 19.81 8.52 -18.35
C ARG A 148 20.12 7.42 -19.39
N PRO A 149 20.83 7.72 -20.48
CA PRO A 149 21.00 6.80 -21.62
C PRO A 149 21.55 5.41 -21.29
N ASP A 150 22.43 5.31 -20.29
CA ASP A 150 23.08 4.06 -19.89
C ASP A 150 22.28 3.25 -18.85
N TYR A 151 21.07 3.70 -18.49
CA TYR A 151 20.24 3.04 -17.48
C TYR A 151 19.75 1.66 -17.97
N THR A 152 19.69 0.69 -17.06
CA THR A 152 19.08 -0.62 -17.28
C THR A 152 18.18 -0.92 -16.09
N ALA A 153 16.90 -1.16 -16.36
CA ALA A 153 15.93 -1.44 -15.32
C ALA A 153 16.17 -2.83 -14.73
N ALA A 154 16.16 -2.92 -13.40
CA ALA A 154 16.26 -4.19 -12.72
C ALA A 154 15.05 -5.08 -12.99
N VAL A 155 15.26 -6.40 -12.91
CA VAL A 155 14.16 -7.37 -12.88
C VAL A 155 13.68 -7.50 -11.44
N LEU A 156 12.48 -7.00 -11.17
CA LEU A 156 11.88 -7.08 -9.84
C LEU A 156 11.26 -8.46 -9.63
N GLN A 157 11.32 -8.92 -8.38
CA GLN A 157 10.74 -10.20 -7.99
C GLN A 157 9.34 -9.97 -7.43
N SER A 158 8.35 -10.70 -7.91
CA SER A 158 7.07 -10.79 -7.20
C SER A 158 7.27 -11.43 -5.83
N PHE A 159 6.55 -10.92 -4.84
CA PHE A 159 6.59 -11.48 -3.49
C PHE A 159 5.21 -11.43 -2.84
N ARG A 160 5.06 -12.28 -1.81
CA ARG A 160 3.98 -12.18 -0.85
C ARG A 160 4.52 -12.03 0.56
N GLU A 161 3.78 -11.33 1.41
CA GLU A 161 3.95 -11.33 2.85
C GLU A 161 2.65 -11.76 3.53
N GLU A 162 2.78 -12.16 4.79
CA GLU A 162 1.62 -12.49 5.60
C GLU A 162 0.67 -11.29 5.69
N PRO A 163 -0.65 -11.53 5.87
CA PRO A 163 -1.61 -10.46 6.01
C PRO A 163 -1.22 -9.47 7.11
N GLU A 164 -1.49 -8.19 6.88
CA GLU A 164 -1.23 -7.17 7.88
C GLU A 164 -2.01 -7.45 9.17
N PRO A 165 -1.42 -7.16 10.34
CA PRO A 165 -2.16 -7.17 11.59
C PRO A 165 -3.39 -6.26 11.49
N HIS A 166 -4.57 -6.81 11.78
CA HIS A 166 -5.86 -6.10 11.67
C HIS A 166 -6.31 -5.75 10.23
N GLY A 167 -5.58 -6.20 9.22
CA GLY A 167 -5.98 -6.10 7.82
C GLY A 167 -7.11 -7.08 7.43
N PRO A 168 -7.52 -7.11 6.16
CA PRO A 168 -8.63 -7.93 5.68
C PRO A 168 -8.34 -9.45 5.65
N GLY A 169 -7.13 -9.87 6.03
CA GLY A 169 -6.71 -11.27 6.01
C GLY A 169 -6.32 -11.78 4.62
N MET A 170 -6.13 -10.90 3.64
CA MET A 170 -5.45 -11.19 2.38
C MET A 170 -3.93 -10.97 2.55
N PRO A 171 -3.07 -11.84 2.01
CA PRO A 171 -1.64 -11.59 1.93
C PRO A 171 -1.33 -10.26 1.24
N VAL A 172 -0.24 -9.63 1.63
CA VAL A 172 0.26 -8.45 0.95
C VAL A 172 1.09 -8.91 -0.24
N PHE A 173 0.86 -8.34 -1.43
CA PHE A 173 1.59 -8.66 -2.66
C PHE A 173 2.36 -7.45 -3.17
N GLY A 174 3.43 -7.68 -3.92
CA GLY A 174 4.20 -6.61 -4.50
C GLY A 174 5.38 -7.06 -5.34
N TRP A 175 6.21 -6.09 -5.73
CA TRP A 175 7.50 -6.28 -6.36
C TRP A 175 8.62 -5.82 -5.43
N ARG A 176 9.74 -6.55 -5.43
CA ARG A 176 10.92 -6.17 -4.66
C ARG A 176 12.21 -6.32 -5.43
N LEU A 177 13.20 -5.56 -4.99
CA LEU A 177 14.60 -5.65 -5.37
C LEU A 177 15.46 -5.70 -4.11
N LEU A 178 16.52 -6.51 -4.14
CA LEU A 178 17.49 -6.60 -3.04
C LEU A 178 18.81 -6.01 -3.50
N HIS A 179 19.24 -4.94 -2.84
CA HIS A 179 20.52 -4.27 -3.07
C HIS A 179 21.55 -4.81 -2.08
N PRO A 180 22.62 -5.49 -2.53
CA PRO A 180 23.68 -5.96 -1.63
C PRO A 180 24.31 -4.79 -0.86
N VAL A 181 24.52 -4.97 0.44
CA VAL A 181 25.20 -3.97 1.28
C VAL A 181 26.67 -4.30 1.38
N GLY A 182 27.50 -3.44 0.80
CA GLY A 182 28.96 -3.43 0.96
C GLY A 182 29.44 -2.27 1.83
N PRO A 183 30.76 -2.20 2.09
CA PRO A 183 31.35 -1.11 2.89
C PRO A 183 31.15 0.29 2.29
N ASP A 184 31.07 0.38 0.96
CA ASP A 184 31.00 1.64 0.22
C ASP A 184 29.58 1.94 -0.33
N THR A 185 28.59 1.09 -0.01
CA THR A 185 27.20 1.27 -0.47
C THR A 185 26.58 2.48 0.20
N THR A 186 25.97 3.39 -0.56
CA THR A 186 25.19 4.52 -0.04
C THR A 186 23.68 4.23 -0.05
N TRP A 187 22.86 5.10 0.56
CA TRP A 187 21.40 4.97 0.48
C TRP A 187 20.86 5.25 -0.93
N GLU A 188 21.55 6.06 -1.72
CA GLU A 188 21.21 6.30 -3.11
C GLU A 188 21.45 5.06 -3.99
N ASP A 189 22.49 4.27 -3.70
CA ASP A 189 22.77 3.00 -4.39
C ASP A 189 21.69 1.93 -4.15
N THR A 190 20.88 2.11 -3.10
CA THR A 190 19.81 1.17 -2.72
C THR A 190 18.44 1.58 -3.26
N ARG A 191 18.41 2.57 -4.17
CA ARG A 191 17.21 3.02 -4.86
C ARG A 191 17.32 2.79 -6.37
N ASP A 192 16.51 1.88 -6.88
CA ASP A 192 16.27 1.75 -8.31
C ASP A 192 15.13 2.68 -8.77
N THR A 193 15.36 3.38 -9.90
CA THR A 193 14.42 4.38 -10.42
C THR A 193 13.21 3.71 -11.10
N ALA A 194 13.39 2.60 -11.81
CA ALA A 194 12.27 1.87 -12.40
C ALA A 194 11.42 1.20 -11.31
N ALA A 195 12.04 0.64 -10.27
CA ALA A 195 11.34 0.15 -9.09
C ALA A 195 10.52 1.28 -8.44
N TRP A 196 11.12 2.45 -8.25
CA TRP A 196 10.40 3.62 -7.72
C TRP A 196 9.19 4.02 -8.56
N ASN A 197 9.36 4.14 -9.88
CA ASN A 197 8.29 4.54 -10.80
C ASN A 197 7.24 3.43 -11.01
N SER A 198 7.55 2.18 -10.64
CA SER A 198 6.58 1.09 -10.70
C SER A 198 5.42 1.26 -9.72
N SER A 199 5.56 2.10 -8.68
CA SER A 199 4.48 2.52 -7.78
C SER A 199 3.26 3.06 -8.53
N GLN A 200 3.48 3.89 -9.55
CA GLN A 200 2.42 4.43 -10.42
C GLN A 200 1.71 3.35 -11.24
N THR A 201 2.43 2.27 -11.58
CA THR A 201 1.84 1.12 -12.28
C THR A 201 1.08 0.18 -11.33
N MET A 202 1.44 0.19 -10.05
CA MET A 202 0.84 -0.64 -9.00
C MET A 202 -0.42 -0.03 -8.38
N SER A 203 -0.58 1.30 -8.40
CA SER A 203 -1.71 2.00 -7.76
C SER A 203 -2.92 2.18 -8.67
N GLY A 204 -2.79 1.95 -9.98
CA GLY A 204 -3.89 1.95 -10.95
C GLY A 204 -4.58 3.30 -11.22
N TRP A 205 -5.07 3.44 -12.46
CA TRP A 205 -5.83 4.57 -13.04
C TRP A 205 -5.17 5.94 -13.23
N LEU A 206 -3.86 6.05 -13.08
CA LEU A 206 -3.19 7.21 -13.68
C LEU A 206 -3.08 6.93 -15.18
N HIS A 207 -3.76 7.73 -16.01
CA HIS A 207 -3.67 7.78 -17.49
C HIS A 207 -2.23 7.88 -18.05
N TYR A 208 -1.24 7.90 -17.17
CA TYR A 208 0.19 7.89 -17.43
C TYR A 208 0.65 6.70 -18.28
N TYR A 209 0.11 5.50 -18.04
CA TYR A 209 0.55 4.27 -18.72
C TYR A 209 -0.49 3.70 -19.70
N ASP A 210 -1.26 4.57 -20.37
CA ASP A 210 -2.24 4.16 -21.39
C ASP A 210 -1.64 3.38 -22.58
N ARG A 211 -0.32 3.46 -22.73
CA ARG A 211 0.46 2.72 -23.72
C ARG A 211 0.79 1.27 -23.34
N VAL A 212 0.50 0.85 -22.11
CA VAL A 212 0.65 -0.54 -21.65
C VAL A 212 -0.74 -1.19 -21.61
N PRO A 213 -1.11 -2.04 -22.59
CA PRO A 213 -2.44 -2.62 -22.67
C PRO A 213 -2.85 -3.40 -21.42
N GLU A 214 -1.91 -4.07 -20.77
CA GLU A 214 -2.12 -4.87 -19.55
C GLU A 214 -2.50 -4.02 -18.32
N LEU A 215 -2.19 -2.72 -18.33
CA LEU A 215 -2.63 -1.78 -17.30
C LEU A 215 -4.01 -1.17 -17.60
N GLN A 216 -4.58 -1.44 -18.76
CA GLN A 216 -5.94 -1.03 -19.12
C GLN A 216 -6.98 -2.03 -18.60
N ARG A 217 -8.22 -1.58 -18.37
CA ARG A 217 -9.32 -2.39 -17.81
C ARG A 217 -9.39 -3.81 -18.36
N THR A 218 -9.47 -3.90 -19.68
CA THR A 218 -9.61 -5.14 -20.43
C THR A 218 -8.36 -6.01 -20.34
N GLY A 219 -7.19 -5.40 -20.46
CA GLY A 219 -5.91 -6.10 -20.39
C GLY A 219 -5.67 -6.67 -19.00
N LEU A 220 -5.92 -5.87 -17.95
CA LEU A 220 -5.76 -6.27 -16.56
C LEU A 220 -6.71 -7.42 -16.20
N ALA A 221 -8.01 -7.30 -16.54
CA ALA A 221 -8.96 -8.38 -16.30
C ALA A 221 -8.58 -9.67 -17.05
N SER A 222 -8.05 -9.55 -18.27
CA SER A 222 -7.59 -10.70 -19.05
C SER A 222 -6.33 -11.34 -18.46
N LEU A 223 -5.38 -10.53 -18.01
CA LEU A 223 -4.15 -10.95 -17.35
C LEU A 223 -4.47 -11.70 -16.05
N LEU A 224 -5.30 -11.12 -15.18
CA LEU A 224 -5.72 -11.74 -13.93
C LEU A 224 -6.43 -13.07 -14.20
N ARG A 225 -7.38 -13.11 -15.14
CA ARG A 225 -8.10 -14.34 -15.50
C ARG A 225 -7.18 -15.42 -16.08
N LYS A 226 -6.21 -15.04 -16.91
CA LYS A 226 -5.21 -15.97 -17.47
C LYS A 226 -4.50 -16.75 -16.35
N HIS A 227 -4.30 -16.11 -15.19
CA HIS A 227 -3.65 -16.69 -14.02
C HIS A 227 -4.63 -17.20 -12.95
N GLY A 228 -5.91 -17.38 -13.29
CA GLY A 228 -6.90 -17.98 -12.39
C GLY A 228 -7.45 -17.04 -11.32
N VAL A 229 -7.14 -15.74 -11.37
CA VAL A 229 -7.79 -14.72 -10.53
C VAL A 229 -9.19 -14.44 -11.13
N PRO A 230 -10.29 -14.60 -10.37
CA PRO A 230 -11.67 -14.58 -10.90
C PRO A 230 -12.20 -13.18 -11.21
N THR A 231 -11.51 -12.45 -12.09
CA THR A 231 -11.89 -11.11 -12.54
C THR A 231 -12.56 -11.16 -13.92
N VAL A 232 -13.69 -10.47 -14.05
CA VAL A 232 -14.44 -10.29 -15.31
C VAL A 232 -14.71 -8.82 -15.60
N LEU A 233 -15.21 -8.50 -16.80
CA LEU A 233 -15.61 -7.13 -17.12
C LEU A 233 -17.11 -6.96 -16.88
N CYS A 234 -17.49 -5.79 -16.36
CA CYS A 234 -18.88 -5.36 -16.33
C CYS A 234 -19.40 -5.15 -17.76
N ALA A 235 -20.55 -5.72 -18.08
CA ALA A 235 -21.19 -5.59 -19.39
C ALA A 235 -21.58 -4.14 -19.74
N ASP A 236 -21.87 -3.33 -18.72
CA ASP A 236 -22.44 -1.99 -18.88
C ASP A 236 -21.35 -0.89 -18.86
N CYS A 237 -20.42 -0.93 -17.91
CA CYS A 237 -19.38 0.10 -17.75
C CYS A 237 -17.95 -0.35 -18.12
N GLY A 238 -17.75 -1.64 -18.41
CA GLY A 238 -16.43 -2.19 -18.75
C GLY A 238 -15.42 -2.20 -17.60
N GLN A 239 -15.84 -1.94 -16.36
CA GLN A 239 -14.96 -2.05 -15.19
C GLN A 239 -14.61 -3.51 -14.89
N PRO A 240 -13.37 -3.82 -14.47
CA PRO A 240 -13.05 -5.12 -13.90
C PRO A 240 -13.84 -5.32 -12.61
N ILE A 241 -14.48 -6.48 -12.46
CA ILE A 241 -15.36 -6.82 -11.34
C ILE A 241 -15.14 -8.26 -10.91
N THR A 242 -15.55 -8.55 -9.68
CA THR A 242 -15.58 -9.89 -9.08
C THR A 242 -16.94 -10.13 -8.43
N ASP A 243 -17.30 -11.38 -8.13
CA ASP A 243 -18.64 -11.77 -7.61
C ASP A 243 -18.77 -11.65 -6.09
N ARG A 244 -17.80 -10.99 -5.43
CA ARG A 244 -17.80 -10.92 -3.98
C ARG A 244 -17.20 -9.62 -3.44
N HIS A 245 -18.08 -8.71 -3.08
CA HIS A 245 -17.72 -7.72 -2.08
C HIS A 245 -17.43 -8.42 -0.75
N PRO A 246 -16.38 -8.03 0.01
CA PRO A 246 -16.06 -8.67 1.29
C PRO A 246 -17.23 -8.70 2.29
N ARG A 247 -18.16 -7.72 2.17
CA ARG A 247 -19.38 -7.64 3.01
C ARG A 247 -20.67 -8.12 2.33
N TRP A 248 -20.72 -8.22 0.99
CA TRP A 248 -21.94 -8.54 0.23
C TRP A 248 -21.66 -9.64 -0.81
N THR A 249 -21.90 -10.90 -0.43
CA THR A 249 -21.64 -12.05 -1.31
C THR A 249 -22.70 -12.16 -2.42
N GLY A 250 -22.29 -12.45 -3.66
CA GLY A 250 -23.18 -12.52 -4.82
C GLY A 250 -23.52 -11.15 -5.44
N VAL A 251 -22.83 -10.10 -5.01
CA VAL A 251 -22.93 -8.75 -5.57
C VAL A 251 -21.64 -8.47 -6.32
N TRP A 252 -21.78 -8.21 -7.61
CA TRP A 252 -20.66 -7.86 -8.48
C TRP A 252 -20.20 -6.43 -8.17
N VAL A 253 -18.93 -6.30 -7.79
CA VAL A 253 -18.29 -5.03 -7.39
C VAL A 253 -16.98 -4.82 -8.13
N THR A 254 -16.71 -3.55 -8.43
CA THR A 254 -15.37 -2.95 -8.37
C THR A 254 -15.32 -2.18 -7.04
N PRO A 255 -14.24 -2.24 -6.24
CA PRO A 255 -14.21 -1.51 -4.97
C PRO A 255 -13.96 0.00 -5.11
N ASP A 256 -14.09 0.55 -6.32
CA ASP A 256 -13.80 1.94 -6.68
C ASP A 256 -14.75 3.00 -6.08
N SER A 257 -15.57 2.68 -5.08
CA SER A 257 -16.31 3.72 -4.37
C SER A 257 -16.62 3.38 -2.92
N GLU A 258 -16.40 4.38 -2.05
CA GLU A 258 -17.09 4.53 -0.76
C GLU A 258 -18.63 4.50 -0.91
N SER A 259 -19.14 4.60 -2.14
CA SER A 259 -20.54 4.64 -2.53
C SER A 259 -21.15 3.27 -2.88
N GLY A 260 -20.36 2.18 -2.91
CA GLY A 260 -20.84 0.81 -3.16
C GLY A 260 -20.75 0.32 -4.63
N PRO A 261 -21.43 -0.78 -5.00
CA PRO A 261 -21.41 -1.40 -6.35
C PRO A 261 -22.13 -0.52 -7.40
N VAL A 262 -21.61 0.65 -7.71
CA VAL A 262 -22.31 1.60 -8.59
C VAL A 262 -21.84 1.42 -10.04
N CYS A 263 -22.68 0.82 -10.87
CA CYS A 263 -22.55 0.85 -12.31
C CYS A 263 -23.35 2.03 -12.89
N GLY A 264 -22.67 2.93 -13.60
CA GLY A 264 -23.24 4.14 -14.19
C GLY A 264 -22.42 5.39 -13.84
N ASP A 265 -22.78 6.55 -14.38
CA ASP A 265 -22.16 7.84 -13.99
C ASP A 265 -22.61 8.21 -12.57
N PRO A 266 -21.71 8.23 -11.56
CA PRO A 266 -22.08 8.61 -10.19
C PRO A 266 -22.52 10.08 -10.07
N TYR A 267 -22.30 10.87 -11.12
CA TYR A 267 -22.71 12.27 -11.26
C TYR A 267 -23.87 12.45 -12.25
N ALA A 268 -24.50 11.37 -12.72
CA ALA A 268 -25.64 11.44 -13.60
C ALA A 268 -26.73 12.33 -12.96
N ARG A 269 -27.14 13.36 -13.69
CA ARG A 269 -28.12 14.34 -13.22
C ARG A 269 -29.40 13.61 -12.77
N ARG A 270 -29.83 13.75 -11.50
CA ARG A 270 -31.10 13.17 -11.00
C ARG A 270 -32.23 13.48 -11.98
N VAL A 271 -32.74 12.47 -12.68
CA VAL A 271 -33.78 12.66 -13.72
C VAL A 271 -35.19 12.52 -13.15
N ALA A 272 -35.35 11.98 -11.94
CA ALA A 272 -36.65 11.76 -11.31
C ALA A 272 -36.93 12.71 -10.13
N ALA A 273 -38.23 12.95 -9.87
CA ALA A 273 -38.71 13.78 -8.77
C ALA A 273 -38.32 13.18 -7.40
N GLU A 274 -37.89 14.03 -6.47
CA GLU A 274 -37.55 13.62 -5.11
C GLU A 274 -38.78 13.01 -4.40
N PRO A 275 -38.58 11.93 -3.63
CA PRO A 275 -39.67 11.26 -2.92
C PRO A 275 -40.26 12.18 -1.85
N LEU A 276 -41.59 12.27 -1.77
CA LEU A 276 -42.30 13.19 -0.87
C LEU A 276 -42.01 12.96 0.64
N LEU A 277 -41.59 11.74 1.01
CA LEU A 277 -41.43 11.33 2.41
C LEU A 277 -40.14 10.52 2.68
N GLY A 278 -39.43 10.07 1.64
CA GLY A 278 -38.24 9.22 1.75
C GLY A 278 -36.95 10.04 1.62
N THR A 279 -35.85 9.50 2.13
CA THR A 279 -34.52 10.15 2.04
C THR A 279 -33.70 9.66 0.84
N PHE A 280 -34.04 8.49 0.29
CA PHE A 280 -33.30 7.84 -0.79
C PHE A 280 -34.23 7.37 -1.91
N THR A 281 -33.71 7.34 -3.13
CA THR A 281 -34.29 6.73 -4.33
C THR A 281 -33.40 5.61 -4.82
N ASP A 282 -33.94 4.69 -5.63
CA ASP A 282 -33.13 3.64 -6.29
C ASP A 282 -32.01 4.24 -7.18
N GLN A 283 -32.12 5.51 -7.59
CA GLN A 283 -31.07 6.22 -8.33
C GLN A 283 -29.89 6.64 -7.45
N ASP A 284 -30.12 6.85 -6.15
CA ASP A 284 -29.05 7.22 -5.20
C ASP A 284 -28.14 6.03 -4.85
N PHE A 285 -28.53 4.80 -5.22
CA PHE A 285 -27.76 3.57 -5.02
C PHE A 285 -27.12 3.02 -6.31
N GLY A 286 -27.44 3.59 -7.48
CA GLY A 286 -27.01 3.08 -8.78
C GLY A 286 -27.52 1.68 -9.13
N THR A 287 -27.06 1.13 -10.25
CA THR A 287 -27.30 -0.27 -10.62
C THR A 287 -26.10 -1.14 -10.25
N PRO A 288 -26.28 -2.36 -9.71
CA PRO A 288 -25.15 -3.26 -9.46
C PRO A 288 -24.47 -3.62 -10.79
N HIS A 289 -23.15 -3.86 -10.74
CA HIS A 289 -22.44 -4.35 -11.91
C HIS A 289 -23.01 -5.69 -12.39
N ARG A 290 -22.81 -5.98 -13.67
CA ARG A 290 -23.27 -7.22 -14.30
C ARG A 290 -22.12 -7.85 -15.08
N PRO A 291 -21.78 -9.13 -14.83
CA PRO A 291 -20.73 -9.78 -15.59
C PRO A 291 -21.12 -9.84 -17.08
N ALA A 292 -20.18 -9.49 -17.96
CA ALA A 292 -20.33 -9.79 -19.38
C ALA A 292 -20.47 -11.31 -19.57
N ALA A 293 -21.31 -11.74 -20.52
CA ALA A 293 -21.41 -13.15 -20.87
C ALA A 293 -20.02 -13.66 -21.29
N ASN A 294 -19.56 -14.77 -20.70
CA ASN A 294 -18.29 -15.38 -21.05
C ASN A 294 -18.26 -15.70 -22.55
N THR A 295 -17.49 -14.93 -23.32
CA THR A 295 -17.04 -15.27 -24.67
C THR A 295 -15.66 -15.87 -24.62
#